data_AF-A0A5Q4GME5-F1
#
_entry.id   AF-A0A5Q4GME5-F1
#
_cell.length_a   1.000
_cell.length_b   1.000
_cell.length_c   1.000
_cell.angle_alpha   90.00
_cell.angle_beta   90.00
_cell.angle_gamma   90.00
#
_symmetry.space_group_name_H-M   'P 1'
#
loop_
_entity.id
_entity.type
_entity.pdbx_description
1 polymer ?
#
loop_
_entity_poly.entity_id
_entity_poly.type
_entity_poly.pdbx_seq_one_letter_code
_entity_poly.pdbx_strand_id
1 'polypeptide(L)'
;PGTITVPVYQRKIEIPYAYNNGVVNLVKPHVFPANRRAETQAATLTVNGQLIQKHPINGQRHALIVVSTQENAKQAKEIDDHVAPLFEDLGVRLVRPQDADAFANEVEKSAH
;
A
#
# COMPACT_ATOMS: atom_id res chain seq x y z
N PRO A 1 -2.69 13.51 -6.83
CA PRO A 1 -3.11 12.60 -5.74
C PRO A 1 -4.34 13.18 -5.00
N GLY A 2 -5.12 12.35 -4.31
CA GLY A 2 -6.41 12.73 -3.75
C GLY A 2 -7.18 11.55 -3.15
N THR A 3 -8.51 11.62 -3.15
CA THR A 3 -9.36 10.53 -2.65
C THR A 3 -9.68 9.53 -3.75
N ILE A 4 -9.46 8.25 -3.47
CA ILE A 4 -9.85 7.13 -4.33
C ILE A 4 -11.03 6.40 -3.69
N THR A 5 -12.01 6.05 -4.50
CA THR A 5 -13.12 5.19 -4.05
C THR A 5 -12.74 3.74 -4.28
N VAL A 6 -12.71 2.95 -3.22
CA VAL A 6 -12.47 1.50 -3.35
C VAL A 6 -13.70 0.85 -4.00
N PRO A 7 -13.50 0.05 -5.05
CA PRO A 7 -14.57 -0.67 -5.73
C PRO A 7 -15.39 -1.58 -4.81
N VAL A 8 -16.59 -1.99 -5.26
CA VAL A 8 -17.55 -2.85 -4.54
C VAL A 8 -18.25 -2.15 -3.36
N TYR A 9 -17.54 -1.80 -2.29
CA TYR A 9 -18.17 -1.23 -1.09
C TYR A 9 -18.11 0.32 -1.01
N GLN A 10 -17.52 0.97 -2.02
CA GLN A 10 -17.57 2.44 -2.24
C GLN A 10 -16.98 3.30 -1.10
N ARG A 11 -16.03 2.76 -0.31
CA ARG A 11 -15.35 3.58 0.72
C ARG A 11 -14.30 4.45 0.07
N LYS A 12 -14.21 5.68 0.55
CA LYS A 12 -13.16 6.62 0.18
C LYS A 12 -11.89 6.34 1.00
N ILE A 13 -10.75 6.28 0.31
CA ILE A 13 -9.43 6.22 0.90
C ILE A 13 -8.59 7.38 0.37
N GLU A 14 -7.83 8.01 1.26
CA GLU A 14 -6.89 9.06 0.89
C GLU A 14 -5.58 8.43 0.40
N ILE A 15 -5.15 8.89 -0.79
CA ILE A 15 -3.94 8.47 -1.48
C ILE A 15 -3.13 9.74 -1.84
N PRO A 16 -2.13 10.10 -1.03
CA PRO A 16 -1.38 11.35 -1.19
C PRO A 16 -0.35 11.30 -2.31
N TYR A 17 0.00 10.13 -2.84
CA TYR A 17 0.93 10.01 -3.97
C TYR A 17 0.49 8.92 -4.93
N ALA A 18 0.71 9.13 -6.22
CA ALA A 18 0.52 8.11 -7.24
C ALA A 18 1.45 8.37 -8.42
N TYR A 19 1.86 7.32 -9.11
CA TYR A 19 2.65 7.40 -10.34
C TYR A 19 2.19 6.35 -11.34
N ASN A 20 2.51 6.55 -12.62
CA ASN A 20 2.11 5.66 -13.70
C ASN A 20 3.35 5.10 -14.43
N ASN A 21 3.39 3.78 -14.59
CA ASN A 21 4.40 3.06 -15.37
C ASN A 21 3.76 1.97 -16.24
N GLY A 22 2.56 2.24 -16.76
CA GLY A 22 1.68 1.28 -17.42
C GLY A 22 0.56 0.74 -16.50
N VAL A 23 0.74 0.90 -15.19
CA VAL A 23 -0.27 0.75 -14.14
C VAL A 23 -0.21 1.97 -13.24
N VAL A 24 -1.35 2.44 -12.74
CA VAL A 24 -1.39 3.54 -11.76
C VAL A 24 -1.11 2.98 -10.37
N ASN A 25 0.09 3.22 -9.87
CA ASN A 25 0.52 2.81 -8.54
C ASN A 25 0.07 3.86 -7.51
N LEU A 26 -0.87 3.47 -6.65
CA LEU A 26 -1.42 4.29 -5.59
C LEU A 26 -0.57 4.09 -4.33
N VAL A 27 0.17 5.12 -3.92
CA VAL A 27 1.10 5.04 -2.79
C VAL A 27 0.44 5.60 -1.54
N LYS A 28 0.25 4.73 -0.55
CA LYS A 28 -0.37 5.04 0.73
C LYS A 28 0.66 4.94 1.87
N PRO A 29 1.07 6.08 2.47
CA PRO A 29 1.73 6.06 3.77
C PRO A 29 0.78 5.46 4.81
N HIS A 30 1.26 4.50 5.58
CA HIS A 30 0.48 3.88 6.66
C HIS A 30 1.36 3.63 7.88
N VAL A 31 0.95 4.19 9.02
CA VAL A 31 1.55 3.91 10.32
C VAL A 31 0.82 2.72 10.91
N PHE A 32 1.56 1.72 11.41
CA PHE A 32 0.98 0.64 12.20
C PHE A 32 1.11 0.96 13.69
N PRO A 33 0.10 1.57 14.35
CA PRO A 33 0.24 2.04 15.72
C PRO A 33 0.30 0.89 16.73
N ALA A 34 1.02 1.10 17.85
CA ALA A 34 1.33 0.05 18.84
C ALA A 34 0.12 -0.45 19.61
N ASN A 35 -0.93 0.36 19.65
CA ASN A 35 -2.17 0.06 20.35
C ASN A 35 -3.15 -0.79 19.52
N ARG A 36 -2.79 -1.20 18.30
CA ARG A 36 -3.60 -2.05 17.42
C ARG A 36 -2.74 -3.12 16.79
N ARG A 37 -3.31 -4.31 16.57
CA ARG A 37 -2.63 -5.37 15.82
C ARG A 37 -2.36 -4.91 14.40
N ALA A 38 -1.13 -5.10 13.94
CA ALA A 38 -0.71 -4.72 12.59
C ALA A 38 -1.44 -5.59 11.55
N GLU A 39 -1.63 -6.87 11.86
CA GLU A 39 -2.34 -7.86 11.03
C GLU A 39 -3.75 -7.41 10.62
N THR A 40 -4.55 -6.91 11.58
CA THR A 40 -5.94 -6.50 11.28
C THR A 40 -5.99 -5.31 10.33
N GLN A 41 -5.04 -4.38 10.49
CA GLN A 41 -4.91 -3.23 9.61
C GLN A 41 -4.42 -3.66 8.22
N ALA A 42 -3.45 -4.55 8.19
CA ALA A 42 -2.92 -5.14 6.97
C ALA A 42 -4.03 -5.86 6.19
N ALA A 43 -4.82 -6.71 6.82
CA ALA A 43 -5.95 -7.40 6.17
C ALA A 43 -6.91 -6.41 5.49
N THR A 44 -7.20 -5.27 6.12
CA THR A 44 -8.03 -4.23 5.51
C THR A 44 -7.35 -3.63 4.28
N LEU A 45 -6.07 -3.24 4.37
CA LEU A 45 -5.30 -2.68 3.26
C LEU A 45 -5.21 -3.67 2.09
N THR A 46 -5.04 -4.96 2.40
CA THR A 46 -4.99 -6.02 1.41
C THR A 46 -6.29 -6.18 0.64
N VAL A 47 -7.44 -6.24 1.33
CA VAL A 47 -8.75 -6.28 0.67
C VAL A 47 -8.91 -5.08 -0.25
N ASN A 48 -8.50 -3.88 0.20
CA ASN A 48 -8.56 -2.68 -0.63
C ASN A 48 -7.69 -2.82 -1.88
N GLY A 49 -6.44 -3.26 -1.71
CA GLY A 49 -5.50 -3.46 -2.82
C GLY A 49 -6.04 -4.45 -3.85
N GLN A 50 -6.57 -5.59 -3.40
CA GLN A 50 -7.17 -6.59 -4.30
C GLN A 50 -8.37 -6.05 -5.07
N LEU A 51 -9.26 -5.30 -4.41
CA LEU A 51 -10.42 -4.71 -5.09
C LEU A 51 -9.98 -3.66 -6.12
N ILE A 52 -9.02 -2.81 -5.77
CA ILE A 52 -8.44 -1.82 -6.67
C ILE A 52 -7.80 -2.49 -7.90
N GLN A 53 -7.07 -3.60 -7.67
CA GLN A 53 -6.39 -4.32 -8.75
C GLN A 53 -7.38 -5.06 -9.68
N LYS A 54 -8.44 -5.65 -9.11
CA LYS A 54 -9.45 -6.42 -9.86
C LYS A 54 -10.43 -5.54 -10.64
N HIS A 55 -10.64 -4.30 -10.21
CA HIS A 55 -11.63 -3.40 -10.80
C HIS A 55 -10.95 -2.13 -11.33
N PRO A 56 -10.74 -2.01 -12.66
CA PRO A 56 -10.20 -0.80 -13.26
C PRO A 56 -11.02 0.42 -12.89
N ILE A 57 -10.34 1.48 -12.43
CA ILE A 57 -10.95 2.75 -12.08
C ILE A 57 -10.79 3.67 -13.29
N ASN A 58 -11.89 4.18 -13.83
CA ASN A 58 -11.90 4.98 -15.07
C ASN A 58 -11.20 4.29 -16.25
N GLY A 59 -11.33 2.96 -16.35
CA GLY A 59 -10.71 2.16 -17.41
C GLY A 59 -9.21 1.90 -17.25
N GLN A 60 -8.58 2.39 -16.18
CA GLN A 60 -7.15 2.20 -15.92
C GLN A 60 -6.93 1.14 -14.83
N ARG A 61 -5.89 0.32 -15.01
CA ARG A 61 -5.43 -0.60 -13.97
C ARG A 61 -4.72 0.16 -12.86
N HIS A 62 -4.97 -0.24 -11.63
CA HIS A 62 -4.40 0.36 -10.44
C HIS A 62 -3.80 -0.71 -9.54
N ALA A 63 -2.77 -0.36 -8.78
CA ALA A 63 -2.18 -1.20 -7.74
C ALA A 63 -1.99 -0.38 -6.47
N LEU A 64 -2.11 -1.01 -5.30
CA LEU A 64 -1.87 -0.36 -4.01
C LEU A 64 -0.44 -0.67 -3.53
N ILE A 65 0.30 0.38 -3.21
CA ILE A 65 1.60 0.31 -2.56
C ILE A 65 1.47 0.95 -1.18
N VAL A 66 1.88 0.24 -0.15
CA VAL A 66 1.87 0.73 1.23
C VAL A 66 3.29 1.05 1.66
N VAL A 67 3.54 2.32 1.99
CA VAL A 67 4.79 2.74 2.63
C VAL A 67 4.56 2.69 4.12
N SER A 68 5.14 1.68 4.76
CA SER A 68 4.99 1.47 6.19
C SER A 68 5.91 2.39 6.97
N THR A 69 5.36 3.01 8.02
CA THR A 69 6.15 3.50 9.15
C THR A 69 5.90 2.62 10.37
N GLN A 70 6.92 2.47 11.19
CA GLN A 70 6.89 1.69 12.43
C GLN A 70 7.28 2.58 13.60
N GLU A 71 6.66 2.38 14.75
CA GLU A 71 6.89 3.15 15.97
C GLU A 71 7.91 2.48 16.90
N ASN A 72 8.09 1.15 16.82
CA ASN A 72 9.05 0.42 17.66
C ASN A 72 9.48 -0.94 17.07
N ALA A 73 10.49 -1.56 17.69
CA ALA A 73 11.07 -2.84 17.26
C ALA A 73 10.10 -4.03 17.33
N LYS A 74 9.14 -4.03 18.28
CA LYS A 74 8.13 -5.10 18.37
C LYS A 74 7.20 -5.08 17.16
N GLN A 75 6.77 -3.88 16.74
CA GLN A 75 5.99 -3.73 15.51
C GLN A 75 6.80 -4.07 14.27
N ALA A 76 8.09 -3.71 14.24
CA ALA A 76 8.96 -4.08 13.13
C ALA A 76 8.90 -5.61 12.92
N LYS A 77 9.06 -6.35 14.02
CA LYS A 77 8.93 -7.81 14.02
C LYS A 77 7.55 -8.30 13.60
N GLU A 78 6.46 -7.71 14.10
CA GLU A 78 5.10 -8.09 13.70
C GLU A 78 4.82 -7.82 12.21
N ILE A 79 5.37 -6.73 11.68
CA ILE A 79 5.29 -6.41 10.25
C ILE A 79 6.05 -7.46 9.44
N ASP A 80 7.27 -7.81 9.86
CA ASP A 80 8.10 -8.75 9.13
C ASP A 80 7.53 -10.19 9.19
N ASP A 81 7.06 -10.62 10.37
CA ASP A 81 6.56 -11.98 10.59
C ASP A 81 5.16 -12.23 9.96
N HIS A 82 4.32 -11.19 9.84
CA HIS A 82 2.91 -11.38 9.47
C HIS A 82 2.41 -10.45 8.37
N VAL A 83 2.77 -9.17 8.37
CA VAL A 83 2.25 -8.19 7.39
C VAL A 83 2.93 -8.34 6.04
N ALA A 84 4.26 -8.46 6.01
CA ALA A 84 5.03 -8.58 4.77
C ALA A 84 4.63 -9.82 3.96
N PRO A 85 4.54 -11.05 4.55
CA PRO A 85 4.05 -12.23 3.82
C PRO A 85 2.61 -12.05 3.33
N LEU A 86 1.72 -11.51 4.16
CA LEU A 86 0.32 -11.28 3.77
C LEU A 86 0.19 -10.33 2.57
N PHE A 87 1.03 -9.30 2.53
CA PHE A 87 1.04 -8.30 1.46
C PHE A 87 1.59 -8.90 0.16
N GLU A 88 2.69 -9.64 0.26
CA GLU A 88 3.29 -10.37 -0.87
C GLU A 88 2.29 -11.34 -1.50
N ASP A 89 1.67 -12.22 -0.70
CA ASP A 89 0.73 -13.24 -1.18
C ASP A 89 -0.51 -12.65 -1.86
N LEU A 90 -0.93 -11.46 -1.45
CA LEU A 90 -2.21 -10.87 -1.86
C LEU A 90 -2.07 -9.63 -2.75
N GLY A 91 -0.87 -9.39 -3.27
CA GLY A 91 -0.62 -8.43 -4.34
C GLY A 91 -0.59 -6.97 -3.89
N VAL A 92 -0.30 -6.71 -2.61
CA VAL A 92 -0.03 -5.36 -2.11
C VAL A 92 1.46 -5.22 -1.89
N ARG A 93 2.08 -4.21 -2.49
CA ARG A 93 3.52 -3.98 -2.27
C ARG A 93 3.74 -3.25 -0.96
N LEU A 94 4.60 -3.81 -0.10
CA LEU A 94 5.11 -3.14 1.10
C LEU A 94 6.43 -2.44 0.79
N VAL A 95 6.58 -1.19 1.19
CA VAL A 95 7.86 -0.46 1.22
C VAL A 95 8.18 -0.14 2.67
N ARG A 96 9.36 -0.53 3.14
CA ARG A 96 9.81 -0.29 4.53
C ARG A 96 10.57 1.05 4.61
N PRO A 97 10.69 1.66 5.80
CA PRO A 97 11.39 2.94 5.95
C PRO A 97 12.84 2.91 5.41
N GLN A 98 13.56 1.81 5.63
CA GLN A 98 14.93 1.65 5.15
C GLN A 98 15.06 1.59 3.62
N ASP A 99 13.96 1.28 2.92
CA ASP A 99 13.93 1.15 1.46
C ASP A 99 13.31 2.39 0.78
N ALA A 100 12.97 3.42 1.55
CA ALA A 100 12.25 4.60 1.04
C ALA A 100 13.04 5.33 -0.06
N ASP A 101 14.35 5.50 0.12
CA ASP A 101 15.21 6.15 -0.88
C ASP A 101 15.35 5.31 -2.15
N ALA A 102 15.48 3.99 -1.99
CA ALA A 102 15.53 3.07 -3.13
C ALA A 102 14.21 3.10 -3.92
N PHE A 103 13.08 3.13 -3.20
CA PHE A 103 11.75 3.26 -3.80
C PHE A 103 11.57 4.60 -4.52
N ALA A 104 11.99 5.72 -3.93
CA ALA A 104 11.95 7.03 -4.59
C ALA A 104 12.73 7.02 -5.91
N ASN A 105 13.95 6.48 -5.91
CA ASN A 105 14.77 6.33 -7.11
C ASN A 105 14.11 5.43 -8.18
N GLU A 106 13.41 4.37 -7.77
CA GLU A 106 12.66 3.52 -8.70
C GLU A 106 11.49 4.28 -9.33
N VAL A 107 10.74 5.05 -8.53
CA VAL A 107 9.64 5.89 -9.02
C VAL A 107 10.16 6.91 -10.02
N GLU A 108 11.26 7.61 -9.73
CA GLU A 108 11.85 8.60 -10.65
C GLU A 108 12.26 8.00 -12.00
N LYS A 109 12.75 6.75 -12.02
CA LYS A 109 13.20 6.07 -13.25
C LYS A 109 12.05 5.48 -14.06
N SER A 110 10.97 5.08 -13.41
CA SER A 110 9.88 4.32 -14.03
C SER A 110 8.61 5.13 -14.26
N ALA A 111 8.46 6.27 -13.58
CA ALA A 111 7.36 7.18 -13.83
C ALA A 111 7.55 7.84 -15.20
N HIS A 112 6.55 7.68 -16.04
CA HIS A 112 6.48 8.26 -17.38
C HIS A 112 5.30 9.22 -17.50
#